data_AF-A0A7J6MCT8-F1
#
_entry.id   AF-A0A7J6MCT8-F1
#
_cell.length_a   1.000
_cell.length_b   1.000
_cell.length_c   1.000
_cell.angle_alpha   90.00
_cell.angle_beta   90.00
_cell.angle_gamma   90.00
#
_symmetry.space_group_name_H-M   'P 1'
#
loop_
_entity.id
_entity.type
_entity.pdbx_description
1 polymer ?
#
loop_
_entity_poly.entity_id
_entity_poly.type
_entity_poly.pdbx_seq_one_letter_code
_entity_poly.pdbx_strand_id
1 'polypeptide(L)'
;IAEKVARLQSEREKEKALERAVMRAHEELTKKEMEVHNSRRATQAELRAFLAKQVAERQARDAAENNVTSVEKYGPSSVQVMEGEDELKKAREREQKKQQRDALEQQMFEKIRRKHKVSEYNAAMPARPYGDLAGPKEDIAARARRLAKETFEANRKLAEEAAHRHFAARDAEESLARAELEYMKCEQRIINEPPTVKLDGGRRYRKDAYRGAPGGADKDVNAVRDEQVEASRMNLTIEKSEEALEAMTREKERRAAVKEMAQRYREKAAMLRGVAVENIHTAARKREEPPLVTKCGDVHDEFFDQFGKSTIC
;
A
#
# COMPACT_ATOMS: atom_id res chain seq x y z
N ILE A 1 -11.53 -16.46 -1.81
CA ILE A 1 -11.82 -16.70 -0.37
C ILE A 1 -12.78 -17.89 -0.20
N ALA A 2 -13.92 -17.92 -0.89
CA ALA A 2 -14.89 -19.03 -0.83
C ALA A 2 -14.29 -20.43 -1.11
N GLU A 3 -13.41 -20.56 -2.10
CA GLU A 3 -12.79 -21.84 -2.44
C GLU A 3 -11.90 -22.42 -1.32
N LYS A 4 -11.19 -21.56 -0.59
CA LYS A 4 -10.36 -21.99 0.56
C LYS A 4 -11.23 -22.48 1.73
N VAL A 5 -12.39 -21.83 1.94
CA VAL A 5 -13.35 -22.26 2.97
C VAL A 5 -13.99 -23.59 2.61
N ALA A 6 -14.35 -23.81 1.34
CA ALA A 6 -14.89 -25.07 0.86
C ALA A 6 -13.90 -26.24 1.00
N ARG A 7 -12.61 -26.01 0.70
CA ARG A 7 -11.55 -27.02 0.91
C ARG A 7 -11.41 -27.41 2.39
N LEU A 8 -11.36 -26.42 3.29
CA LEU A 8 -11.30 -26.67 4.74
C LEU A 8 -12.53 -27.41 5.28
N GLN A 9 -13.72 -27.12 4.75
CA GLN A 9 -14.94 -27.86 5.11
C GLN A 9 -14.87 -29.31 4.62
N SER A 10 -14.38 -29.55 3.40
CA SER A 10 -14.22 -30.91 2.86
C SER A 10 -13.18 -31.73 3.63
N GLU A 11 -12.12 -31.10 4.12
CA GLU A 11 -11.11 -31.76 4.96
C GLU A 11 -11.70 -32.13 6.33
N ARG A 12 -12.46 -31.23 6.96
CA ARG A 12 -13.18 -31.53 8.21
C ARG A 12 -14.22 -32.63 8.06
N GLU A 13 -14.90 -32.71 6.92
CA GLU A 13 -15.84 -33.79 6.64
C GLU A 13 -15.14 -35.14 6.47
N LYS A 14 -13.97 -35.17 5.81
CA LYS A 14 -13.13 -36.36 5.69
C LYS A 14 -12.61 -36.82 7.06
N GLU A 15 -12.16 -35.89 7.91
CA GLU A 15 -11.73 -36.22 9.27
C GLU A 15 -12.87 -36.81 10.10
N LYS A 16 -14.06 -36.20 10.06
CA LYS A 16 -15.27 -36.72 10.75
C LYS A 16 -15.70 -38.09 10.23
N ALA A 17 -15.55 -38.35 8.93
CA ALA A 17 -15.84 -39.66 8.36
C ALA A 17 -14.85 -40.73 8.85
N LEU A 18 -13.58 -40.38 8.96
CA LEU A 18 -12.52 -41.26 9.44
C LEU A 18 -12.69 -41.57 10.93
N GLU A 19 -13.03 -40.58 11.75
CA GLU A 19 -13.35 -40.75 13.17
C GLU A 19 -14.52 -41.71 13.38
N ARG A 20 -15.60 -41.58 12.60
CA ARG A 20 -16.73 -42.51 12.63
C ARG A 20 -16.33 -43.94 12.25
N ALA A 21 -15.42 -44.10 11.27
CA ALA A 21 -14.95 -45.42 10.85
C ALA A 21 -14.10 -46.09 11.94
N VAL A 22 -13.23 -45.32 12.62
CA VAL A 22 -12.40 -45.82 13.73
C VAL A 22 -13.27 -46.24 14.91
N MET A 23 -14.29 -45.45 15.27
CA MET A 23 -15.20 -45.81 16.35
C MET A 23 -15.95 -47.10 16.07
N ARG A 24 -16.45 -47.30 14.84
CA ARG A 24 -17.09 -48.57 14.43
C ARG A 24 -16.13 -49.75 14.51
N ALA A 25 -14.90 -49.59 14.04
CA ALA A 25 -13.89 -50.65 14.11
C ALA A 25 -13.55 -51.03 15.56
N HIS A 26 -13.50 -50.04 16.46
CA HIS A 26 -13.29 -50.28 17.89
C HIS A 26 -14.48 -51.03 18.51
N GLU A 27 -15.72 -50.65 18.19
CA GLU A 27 -16.92 -51.37 18.65
C GLU A 27 -16.99 -52.82 18.15
N GLU A 28 -16.53 -53.09 16.93
CA GLU A 28 -16.46 -54.46 16.40
C GLU A 28 -15.39 -55.30 17.09
N LEU A 29 -14.23 -54.70 17.42
CA LEU A 29 -13.16 -55.36 18.15
C LEU A 29 -13.62 -55.73 19.57
N THR A 30 -14.24 -54.80 20.30
CA THR A 30 -14.71 -55.06 21.66
C THR A 30 -15.80 -56.13 21.70
N LYS A 31 -16.70 -56.17 20.72
CA LYS A 31 -17.69 -57.26 20.58
C LYS A 31 -17.01 -58.62 20.41
N LYS A 32 -16.02 -58.72 19.52
CA LYS A 32 -15.26 -59.97 19.29
C LYS A 32 -14.49 -60.41 20.53
N GLU A 33 -13.88 -59.48 21.26
CA GLU A 33 -13.18 -59.80 22.52
C GLU A 33 -14.13 -60.36 23.59
N MET A 34 -15.33 -59.80 23.70
CA MET A 34 -16.36 -60.30 24.62
C MET A 34 -16.84 -61.71 24.23
N GLU A 35 -16.98 -62.00 22.95
CA GLU A 35 -17.32 -63.35 22.46
C GLU A 35 -16.21 -64.37 22.80
N VAL A 36 -14.94 -64.00 22.61
CA VAL A 36 -13.79 -64.85 22.98
C VAL A 36 -13.74 -65.07 24.50
N HIS A 37 -14.02 -64.04 25.30
CA HIS A 37 -14.07 -64.19 26.75
C HIS A 37 -15.19 -65.15 27.20
N ASN A 38 -16.38 -65.04 26.59
CA ASN A 38 -17.52 -65.90 26.92
C ASN A 38 -17.28 -67.37 26.53
N SER A 39 -16.67 -67.63 25.37
CA SER A 39 -16.30 -68.99 24.96
C SER A 39 -15.26 -69.63 25.88
N ARG A 40 -14.26 -68.86 26.35
CA ARG A 40 -13.31 -69.33 27.38
C ARG A 40 -13.99 -69.68 28.69
N ARG A 41 -14.97 -68.89 29.11
CA ARG A 41 -15.72 -69.17 30.34
C ARG A 41 -16.56 -70.46 30.22
N ALA A 42 -17.19 -70.68 29.07
CA ALA A 42 -17.98 -71.89 28.81
C ALA A 42 -17.11 -73.16 28.85
N THR A 43 -15.98 -73.16 28.13
CA THR A 43 -15.05 -74.30 28.09
C THR A 43 -14.47 -74.65 29.47
N GLN A 44 -14.16 -73.65 30.30
CA GLN A 44 -13.71 -73.87 31.67
C GLN A 44 -14.79 -74.49 32.57
N ALA A 45 -16.06 -74.11 32.38
CA ALA A 45 -17.17 -74.67 33.14
C ALA A 45 -17.39 -76.15 32.79
N GLU A 46 -17.31 -76.51 31.51
CA GLU A 46 -17.41 -77.89 31.03
C GLU A 46 -16.31 -78.79 31.61
N LEU A 47 -15.06 -78.30 31.65
CA LEU A 47 -13.92 -79.04 32.22
C LEU A 47 -14.13 -79.35 33.71
N ARG A 48 -14.65 -78.39 34.48
CA ARG A 48 -14.94 -78.59 35.92
C ARG A 48 -16.03 -79.64 36.14
N ALA A 49 -17.08 -79.63 35.32
CA ALA A 49 -18.15 -80.61 35.40
C ALA A 49 -17.66 -82.04 35.09
N PHE A 50 -16.73 -82.19 34.14
CA PHE A 50 -16.14 -83.48 33.79
C PHE A 50 -15.33 -84.08 34.95
N LEU A 51 -14.47 -83.28 35.60
CA LEU A 51 -13.63 -83.74 36.71
C LEU A 51 -14.46 -84.18 37.93
N ALA A 52 -15.56 -83.47 38.22
CA ALA A 52 -16.44 -83.82 39.33
C ALA A 52 -17.05 -85.23 39.19
N LYS A 53 -17.39 -85.65 37.95
CA LYS A 53 -17.95 -86.98 37.68
C LYS A 53 -16.96 -88.11 37.95
N GLN A 54 -15.68 -87.93 37.58
CA GLN A 54 -14.67 -88.99 37.77
C GLN A 54 -14.32 -89.27 39.24
N VAL A 55 -14.40 -88.25 40.11
CA VAL A 55 -14.09 -88.43 41.54
C VAL A 55 -15.16 -89.26 42.24
N ALA A 56 -16.43 -89.03 41.90
CA ALA A 56 -17.56 -89.76 42.48
C ALA A 56 -17.51 -91.28 42.18
N GLU A 57 -17.09 -91.67 40.97
CA GLU A 57 -17.00 -93.09 40.59
C GLU A 57 -15.94 -93.88 41.36
N ARG A 58 -14.83 -93.23 41.78
CA ARG A 58 -13.75 -93.91 42.52
C ARG A 58 -14.15 -94.27 43.94
N GLN A 59 -14.80 -93.35 44.64
CA GLN A 59 -15.18 -93.54 46.04
C GLN A 59 -16.17 -94.69 46.24
N ALA A 60 -16.92 -95.08 45.22
CA ALA A 60 -17.87 -96.19 45.29
C ALA A 60 -17.22 -97.58 45.28
N ARG A 61 -15.98 -97.73 44.79
CA ARG A 61 -15.34 -99.06 44.64
C ARG A 61 -14.61 -99.54 45.89
N ASP A 62 -14.05 -98.64 46.67
CA ASP A 62 -13.17 -98.98 47.79
C ASP A 62 -13.92 -99.50 49.04
N ALA A 63 -15.25 -99.37 49.09
CA ALA A 63 -16.05 -99.77 50.25
C ALA A 63 -16.36 -101.29 50.35
N ALA A 64 -15.98 -102.12 49.37
CA ALA A 64 -16.57 -103.45 49.19
C ALA A 64 -15.76 -104.68 49.69
N GLU A 65 -14.48 -104.58 50.09
CA GLU A 65 -13.58 -105.77 50.02
C GLU A 65 -13.02 -106.39 51.33
N ASN A 66 -13.34 -105.93 52.55
CA ASN A 66 -12.64 -106.42 53.75
C ASN A 66 -13.49 -107.35 54.64
N ASN A 67 -13.34 -108.69 54.52
CA ASN A 67 -13.65 -109.70 55.57
C ASN A 67 -13.27 -111.15 55.16
N VAL A 68 -12.22 -111.79 55.71
CA VAL A 68 -12.11 -113.27 55.93
C VAL A 68 -11.02 -113.60 57.00
N THR A 69 -11.36 -114.48 57.95
CA THR A 69 -10.54 -115.08 59.04
C THR A 69 -10.08 -116.53 58.73
N SER A 70 -8.96 -116.99 59.32
CA SER A 70 -8.38 -118.34 59.18
C SER A 70 -8.44 -119.20 60.46
N VAL A 71 -8.36 -120.54 60.33
CA VAL A 71 -8.27 -121.52 61.44
C VAL A 71 -7.17 -122.56 61.12
N GLU A 72 -6.22 -122.73 62.04
CA GLU A 72 -5.07 -123.65 62.02
C GLU A 72 -5.36 -124.88 62.92
N LYS A 73 -5.28 -126.13 62.43
CA LYS A 73 -5.40 -127.33 63.30
C LYS A 73 -4.78 -128.64 62.77
N TYR A 74 -3.65 -128.61 62.07
CA TYR A 74 -2.92 -129.85 61.71
C TYR A 74 -1.40 -129.68 61.93
N GLY A 75 -0.79 -130.68 62.57
CA GLY A 75 0.63 -130.69 62.96
C GLY A 75 1.46 -131.68 62.12
N PRO A 76 2.80 -131.56 62.16
CA PRO A 76 3.72 -132.14 61.16
C PRO A 76 3.89 -133.67 61.20
N SER A 77 3.20 -134.40 62.10
CA SER A 77 3.29 -135.87 62.18
C SER A 77 2.19 -136.60 61.40
N SER A 78 1.23 -135.90 60.76
CA SER A 78 0.22 -136.53 59.92
C SER A 78 0.69 -136.63 58.47
N VAL A 79 0.62 -137.83 57.90
CA VAL A 79 0.87 -138.10 56.45
C VAL A 79 -0.18 -137.45 55.54
N GLN A 80 -1.08 -136.63 56.10
CA GLN A 80 -2.12 -135.89 55.38
C GLN A 80 -1.62 -134.53 54.87
N VAL A 81 -0.48 -134.04 55.35
CA VAL A 81 0.15 -132.80 54.86
C VAL A 81 1.38 -133.19 54.03
N MET A 82 1.25 -133.23 52.70
CA MET A 82 2.38 -133.39 51.79
C MET A 82 3.03 -132.03 51.55
N GLU A 83 4.30 -131.84 51.91
CA GLU A 83 5.03 -130.56 51.71
C GLU A 83 5.07 -130.08 50.24
N GLY A 84 4.78 -130.97 49.28
CA GLY A 84 4.65 -130.63 47.85
C GLY A 84 3.28 -130.06 47.45
N GLU A 85 2.23 -130.27 48.24
CA GLU A 85 0.93 -129.62 48.06
C GLU A 85 0.93 -128.31 48.83
N ASP A 86 1.49 -127.29 48.18
CA ASP A 86 1.59 -125.95 48.74
C ASP A 86 0.19 -125.31 48.86
N GLU A 87 -0.48 -125.53 49.99
CA GLU A 87 -1.76 -124.88 50.32
C GLU A 87 -1.62 -123.34 50.33
N LEU A 88 -0.40 -122.85 50.60
CA LEU A 88 -0.02 -121.44 50.54
C LEU A 88 0.30 -120.97 49.12
N LYS A 89 0.23 -121.82 48.08
CA LYS A 89 0.43 -121.40 46.68
C LYS A 89 -0.48 -120.24 46.30
N LYS A 90 -1.75 -120.29 46.75
CA LYS A 90 -2.69 -119.17 46.54
C LYS A 90 -2.29 -117.92 47.33
N ALA A 91 -1.77 -118.09 48.54
CA ALA A 91 -1.27 -116.97 49.35
C ALA A 91 -0.01 -116.34 48.73
N ARG A 92 0.94 -117.16 48.26
CA ARG A 92 2.14 -116.73 47.54
C ARG A 92 1.82 -116.09 46.20
N GLU A 93 0.87 -116.62 45.45
CA GLU A 93 0.40 -116.01 44.20
C GLU A 93 -0.28 -114.65 44.47
N ARG A 94 -1.05 -114.53 45.56
CA ARG A 94 -1.61 -113.25 46.01
C ARG A 94 -0.53 -112.26 46.41
N GLU A 95 0.48 -112.71 47.14
CA GLU A 95 1.60 -111.88 47.57
C GLU A 95 2.45 -111.44 46.37
N GLN A 96 2.72 -112.33 45.41
CA GLN A 96 3.37 -111.99 44.14
C GLN A 96 2.54 -110.99 43.32
N LYS A 97 1.22 -111.18 43.24
CA LYS A 97 0.31 -110.21 42.58
C LYS A 97 0.30 -108.88 43.31
N LYS A 98 0.35 -108.88 44.64
CA LYS A 98 0.46 -107.66 45.45
C LYS A 98 1.78 -106.94 45.19
N GLN A 99 2.90 -107.65 45.24
CA GLN A 99 4.23 -107.10 44.91
C GLN A 99 4.28 -106.55 43.48
N GLN A 100 3.68 -107.24 42.50
CA GLN A 100 3.59 -106.74 41.13
C GLN A 100 2.72 -105.47 41.02
N ARG A 101 1.58 -105.43 41.73
CA ARG A 101 0.72 -104.24 41.77
C ARG A 101 1.42 -103.06 42.43
N ASP A 102 2.05 -103.28 43.59
CA ASP A 102 2.79 -102.25 44.33
C ASP A 102 3.96 -101.71 43.49
N ALA A 103 4.69 -102.58 42.77
CA ALA A 103 5.76 -102.16 41.87
C ALA A 103 5.25 -101.33 40.68
N LEU A 104 4.12 -101.73 40.07
CA LEU A 104 3.48 -100.96 39.00
C LEU A 104 2.95 -99.61 39.49
N GLU A 105 2.37 -99.58 40.69
CA GLU A 105 1.88 -98.36 41.31
C GLU A 105 3.01 -97.38 41.61
N GLN A 106 4.14 -97.86 42.16
CA GLN A 106 5.35 -97.05 42.33
C GLN A 106 5.87 -96.48 41.01
N GLN A 107 5.93 -97.29 39.94
CA GLN A 107 6.33 -96.82 38.62
C GLN A 107 5.37 -95.77 38.05
N MET A 108 4.06 -95.94 38.25
CA MET A 108 3.05 -94.98 37.82
C MET A 108 3.15 -93.66 38.58
N PHE A 109 3.32 -93.70 39.90
CA PHE A 109 3.54 -92.51 40.71
C PHE A 109 4.81 -91.76 40.30
N GLU A 110 5.91 -92.46 40.08
CA GLU A 110 7.12 -91.83 39.56
C GLU A 110 6.90 -91.19 38.19
N LYS A 111 6.20 -91.88 37.28
CA LYS A 111 5.92 -91.36 35.94
C LYS A 111 5.03 -90.11 35.99
N ILE A 112 4.02 -90.09 36.87
CA ILE A 112 3.16 -88.94 37.10
C ILE A 112 3.98 -87.78 37.70
N ARG A 113 4.83 -88.05 38.69
CA ARG A 113 5.71 -87.05 39.30
C ARG A 113 6.69 -86.44 38.27
N ARG A 114 7.27 -87.27 37.40
CA ARG A 114 8.13 -86.80 36.30
C ARG A 114 7.35 -85.94 35.30
N LYS A 115 6.14 -86.36 34.90
CA LYS A 115 5.27 -85.55 34.04
C LYS A 115 4.91 -84.22 34.67
N HIS A 116 4.54 -84.20 35.95
CA HIS A 116 4.24 -82.97 36.68
C HIS A 116 5.44 -82.03 36.74
N LYS A 117 6.64 -82.54 37.05
CA LYS A 117 7.86 -81.74 37.02
C LYS A 117 8.15 -81.15 35.64
N VAL A 118 7.95 -81.91 34.57
CA VAL A 118 8.10 -81.40 33.19
C VAL A 118 7.04 -80.36 32.86
N SER A 119 5.79 -80.56 33.26
CA SER A 119 4.73 -79.56 33.04
C SER A 119 4.95 -78.29 33.85
N GLU A 120 5.44 -78.41 35.10
CA GLU A 120 5.82 -77.27 35.93
C GLU A 120 7.01 -76.53 35.33
N TYR A 121 8.02 -77.24 34.84
CA TYR A 121 9.15 -76.62 34.15
C TYR A 121 8.72 -75.91 32.86
N ASN A 122 7.83 -76.52 32.08
CA ASN A 122 7.29 -75.91 30.87
C ASN A 122 6.34 -74.74 31.16
N ALA A 123 5.61 -74.77 32.28
CA ALA A 123 4.78 -73.65 32.73
C ALA A 123 5.59 -72.54 33.39
N ALA A 124 6.71 -72.87 34.03
CA ALA A 124 7.66 -71.93 34.64
C ALA A 124 8.62 -71.31 33.62
N MET A 125 8.79 -71.93 32.44
CA MET A 125 9.37 -71.27 31.28
C MET A 125 8.40 -70.16 30.83
N PRO A 126 8.74 -68.87 31.02
CA PRO A 126 7.89 -67.79 30.53
C PRO A 126 7.82 -67.93 29.01
N ALA A 127 6.61 -68.15 28.49
CA ALA A 127 6.33 -68.45 27.09
C ALA A 127 6.64 -67.27 26.15
N ARG A 128 7.91 -66.88 25.99
CA ARG A 128 8.37 -65.85 25.03
C ARG A 128 7.54 -64.54 24.91
N PRO A 129 6.71 -64.04 25.85
CA PRO A 129 5.80 -62.94 25.53
C PRO A 129 6.46 -61.57 25.73
N TYR A 130 7.63 -61.53 26.36
CA TYR A 130 8.34 -60.28 26.67
C TYR A 130 9.21 -59.77 25.52
N GLY A 131 9.48 -60.59 24.49
CA GLY A 131 10.27 -60.18 23.32
C GLY A 131 9.46 -59.52 22.21
N ASP A 132 8.15 -59.76 22.16
CA ASP A 132 7.22 -59.25 21.14
C ASP A 132 6.29 -58.14 21.65
N LEU A 133 6.60 -57.54 22.81
CA LEU A 133 5.91 -56.33 23.27
C LEU A 133 6.26 -55.17 22.32
N ALA A 134 5.27 -54.67 21.58
CA ALA A 134 5.38 -53.65 20.55
C ALA A 134 5.95 -52.28 21.02
N GLY A 135 6.20 -52.10 22.32
CA GLY A 135 6.64 -50.84 22.94
C GLY A 135 7.81 -50.14 22.24
N PRO A 136 8.95 -50.81 21.94
CA PRO A 136 10.08 -50.14 21.32
C PRO A 136 9.78 -49.62 19.91
N LYS A 137 8.96 -50.36 19.13
CA LYS A 137 8.59 -49.97 17.76
C LYS A 137 7.61 -48.79 17.77
N GLU A 138 6.67 -48.79 18.70
CA GLU A 138 5.71 -47.70 18.90
C GLU A 138 6.41 -46.42 19.38
N ASP A 139 7.37 -46.52 20.29
CA ASP A 139 8.16 -45.38 20.77
C ASP A 139 9.06 -44.77 19.68
N ILE A 140 9.67 -45.61 18.84
CA ILE A 140 10.43 -45.14 17.66
C ILE A 140 9.50 -44.42 16.68
N ALA A 141 8.32 -44.98 16.39
CA ALA A 141 7.33 -44.34 15.52
C ALA A 141 6.77 -43.04 16.11
N ALA A 142 6.54 -42.98 17.42
CA ALA A 142 6.11 -41.78 18.12
C ALA A 142 7.18 -40.67 18.08
N ARG A 143 8.46 -41.02 18.29
CA ARG A 143 9.58 -40.09 18.15
C ARG A 143 9.72 -39.55 16.73
N ALA A 144 9.62 -40.43 15.73
CA ALA A 144 9.66 -40.01 14.32
C ALA A 144 8.52 -39.04 13.98
N ARG A 145 7.31 -39.28 14.48
CA ARG A 145 6.17 -38.37 14.29
C ARG A 145 6.36 -37.01 14.98
N ARG A 146 6.95 -36.97 16.18
CA ARG A 146 7.27 -35.70 16.87
C ARG A 146 8.29 -34.90 16.09
N LEU A 147 9.39 -35.54 15.67
CA LEU A 147 10.44 -34.87 14.90
C LEU A 147 9.91 -34.37 13.55
N ALA A 148 9.07 -35.15 12.86
CA ALA A 148 8.42 -34.70 11.63
C ALA A 148 7.53 -33.47 11.86
N LYS A 149 6.74 -33.43 12.95
CA LYS A 149 5.93 -32.26 13.30
C LYS A 149 6.79 -31.04 13.62
N GLU A 150 7.85 -31.21 14.42
CA GLU A 150 8.77 -30.13 14.78
C GLU A 150 9.46 -29.54 13.54
N THR A 151 9.96 -30.40 12.62
CA THR A 151 10.56 -29.93 11.36
C THR A 151 9.55 -29.25 10.45
N PHE A 152 8.31 -29.74 10.39
CA PHE A 152 7.25 -29.09 9.62
C PHE A 152 6.89 -27.72 10.18
N GLU A 153 6.77 -27.58 11.51
CA GLU A 153 6.51 -26.30 12.17
C GLU A 153 7.68 -25.33 11.99
N ALA A 154 8.92 -25.80 12.07
CA ALA A 154 10.11 -25.00 11.81
C ALA A 154 10.14 -24.48 10.35
N ASN A 155 9.85 -25.35 9.38
CA ASN A 155 9.78 -24.96 7.97
C ASN A 155 8.64 -23.98 7.70
N ARG A 156 7.50 -24.16 8.38
CA ARG A 156 6.39 -23.22 8.29
C ARG A 156 6.78 -21.84 8.82
N LYS A 157 7.44 -21.77 9.99
CA LYS A 157 7.95 -20.50 10.53
C LYS A 157 8.97 -19.85 9.59
N LEU A 158 9.89 -20.62 9.03
CA LEU A 158 10.85 -20.12 8.04
C LEU A 158 10.17 -19.57 6.78
N ALA A 159 9.09 -20.22 6.31
CA ALA A 159 8.31 -19.73 5.18
C ALA A 159 7.55 -18.44 5.51
N GLU A 160 6.97 -18.34 6.71
CA GLU A 160 6.31 -17.13 7.20
C GLU A 160 7.33 -15.98 7.34
N GLU A 161 8.52 -16.23 7.91
CA GLU A 161 9.62 -15.26 7.98
C GLU A 161 10.10 -14.82 6.60
N ALA A 162 10.25 -15.75 5.64
CA ALA A 162 10.62 -15.43 4.27
C ALA A 162 9.57 -14.54 3.59
N ALA A 163 8.28 -14.80 3.83
CA ALA A 163 7.21 -13.94 3.35
C ALA A 163 7.30 -12.53 3.96
N HIS A 164 7.54 -12.42 5.28
CA HIS A 164 7.75 -11.13 5.94
C HIS A 164 8.95 -10.37 5.37
N ARG A 165 10.08 -11.04 5.11
CA ARG A 165 11.24 -10.43 4.45
C ARG A 165 10.92 -9.94 3.05
N HIS A 166 10.15 -10.70 2.28
CA HIS A 166 9.72 -10.30 0.94
C HIS A 166 8.80 -9.06 0.99
N PHE A 167 7.87 -8.99 1.95
CA PHE A 167 7.03 -7.80 2.13
C PHE A 167 7.88 -6.59 2.54
N ALA A 168 8.80 -6.75 3.49
CA ALA A 168 9.70 -5.68 3.89
C ALA A 168 10.59 -5.18 2.74
N ALA A 169 11.09 -6.09 1.89
CA ALA A 169 11.87 -5.74 0.70
C ALA A 169 11.03 -4.94 -0.30
N ARG A 170 9.78 -5.36 -0.54
CA ARG A 170 8.85 -4.65 -1.41
C ARG A 170 8.52 -3.25 -0.87
N ASP A 171 8.26 -3.13 0.43
CA ASP A 171 8.00 -1.83 1.06
C ASP A 171 9.23 -0.91 0.95
N ALA A 172 10.44 -1.47 1.09
CA ALA A 172 11.68 -0.74 0.89
C ALA A 172 11.83 -0.27 -0.57
N GLU A 173 11.56 -1.13 -1.55
CA GLU A 173 11.56 -0.77 -2.98
C GLU A 173 10.52 0.30 -3.30
N GLU A 174 9.30 0.19 -2.78
CA GLU A 174 8.26 1.20 -2.95
C GLU A 174 8.67 2.53 -2.30
N SER A 175 9.35 2.50 -1.15
CA SER A 175 9.87 3.70 -0.50
C SER A 175 10.99 4.37 -1.29
N LEU A 176 11.90 3.58 -1.89
CA LEU A 176 12.95 4.07 -2.76
C LEU A 176 12.37 4.67 -4.03
N ALA A 177 11.42 4.00 -4.68
CA ALA A 177 10.74 4.54 -5.86
C ALA A 177 10.00 5.86 -5.57
N ARG A 178 9.38 6.00 -4.38
CA ARG A 178 8.79 7.28 -3.95
C ARG A 178 9.83 8.35 -3.74
N ALA A 179 10.94 8.03 -3.08
CA ALA A 179 12.05 8.95 -2.86
C ALA A 179 12.68 9.40 -4.18
N GLU A 180 12.85 8.51 -5.15
CA GLU A 180 13.31 8.83 -6.51
C GLU A 180 12.33 9.74 -7.25
N LEU A 181 11.02 9.48 -7.16
CA LEU A 181 10.01 10.35 -7.76
C LEU A 181 10.00 11.75 -7.12
N GLU A 182 10.13 11.84 -5.80
CA GLU A 182 10.25 13.13 -5.10
C GLU A 182 11.55 13.85 -5.46
N TYR A 183 12.67 13.12 -5.51
CA TYR A 183 13.95 13.65 -5.96
C TYR A 183 13.84 14.19 -7.38
N MET A 184 13.27 13.43 -8.31
CA MET A 184 13.06 13.87 -9.68
C MET A 184 12.16 15.10 -9.74
N LYS A 185 11.10 15.18 -8.92
CA LYS A 185 10.26 16.40 -8.78
C LYS A 185 11.05 17.60 -8.26
N CYS A 186 11.95 17.43 -7.30
CA CYS A 186 12.78 18.50 -6.76
C CYS A 186 13.94 18.89 -7.71
N GLU A 187 14.51 17.93 -8.42
CA GLU A 187 15.50 18.11 -9.49
C GLU A 187 14.91 18.58 -10.81
N GLN A 188 13.58 18.75 -10.89
CA GLN A 188 12.94 19.54 -11.94
C GLN A 188 13.46 20.99 -12.00
N ARG A 189 14.58 21.38 -11.39
CA ARG A 189 15.35 22.53 -11.88
C ARG A 189 15.66 22.45 -13.38
N ILE A 190 15.67 21.28 -14.00
CA ILE A 190 15.80 21.17 -15.46
C ILE A 190 14.43 21.29 -16.15
N ILE A 191 13.33 20.85 -15.51
CA ILE A 191 11.99 20.75 -16.11
C ILE A 191 11.11 21.99 -15.82
N ASN A 192 11.15 22.51 -14.60
CA ASN A 192 10.44 23.70 -14.10
C ASN A 192 11.20 25.01 -14.36
N GLU A 193 12.23 24.98 -15.22
CA GLU A 193 13.04 26.13 -15.65
C GLU A 193 13.15 27.25 -14.59
N PRO A 194 14.03 27.12 -13.59
CA PRO A 194 14.15 28.09 -12.52
C PRO A 194 14.46 29.46 -13.11
N PRO A 195 13.88 30.54 -12.54
CA PRO A 195 14.04 31.87 -13.05
C PRO A 195 15.51 32.28 -13.03
N THR A 196 15.85 33.23 -13.90
CA THR A 196 17.21 33.72 -14.10
C THR A 196 17.86 34.17 -12.79
N VAL A 197 18.79 33.38 -12.26
CA VAL A 197 19.42 33.64 -10.97
C VAL A 197 20.50 34.72 -11.14
N LYS A 198 20.39 35.79 -10.36
CA LYS A 198 21.41 36.85 -10.29
C LYS A 198 22.58 36.37 -9.43
N LEU A 199 23.80 36.54 -9.94
CA LEU A 199 25.04 36.41 -9.18
C LEU A 199 25.55 37.78 -8.71
N ASP A 200 26.49 37.75 -7.77
CA ASP A 200 27.28 38.90 -7.30
C ASP A 200 26.41 40.13 -6.95
N GLY A 201 25.53 39.98 -5.96
CA GLY A 201 24.75 41.10 -5.42
C GLY A 201 23.74 41.70 -6.40
N GLY A 202 23.31 40.95 -7.43
CA GLY A 202 22.15 41.33 -8.24
C GLY A 202 22.45 41.95 -9.61
N ARG A 203 23.73 42.10 -9.98
CA ARG A 203 24.12 42.86 -11.19
C ARG A 203 24.50 42.00 -12.39
N ARG A 204 24.84 40.73 -12.18
CA ARG A 204 25.30 39.83 -13.25
C ARG A 204 24.46 38.57 -13.28
N TYR A 205 24.26 38.01 -14.46
CA TYR A 205 23.62 36.71 -14.66
C TYR A 205 24.66 35.72 -15.17
N ARG A 206 24.52 34.43 -14.83
CA ARG A 206 25.32 33.39 -15.49
C ARG A 206 24.87 33.28 -16.94
N LYS A 207 25.80 33.33 -17.88
CA LYS A 207 25.50 33.21 -19.32
C LYS A 207 24.77 31.90 -19.63
N ASP A 208 25.25 30.79 -19.09
CA ASP A 208 24.74 29.44 -19.38
C ASP A 208 23.34 29.18 -18.80
N ALA A 209 22.93 29.95 -17.78
CA ALA A 209 21.64 29.84 -17.11
C ALA A 209 20.75 31.07 -17.35
N TYR A 210 21.08 31.91 -18.34
CA TYR A 210 20.24 33.04 -18.70
C TYR A 210 19.00 32.55 -19.46
N ARG A 211 17.81 32.82 -18.93
CA ARG A 211 16.52 32.34 -19.48
C ARG A 211 15.55 33.48 -19.79
N GLY A 212 16.09 34.67 -20.08
CA GLY A 212 15.30 35.86 -20.41
C GLY A 212 15.18 36.84 -19.25
N ALA A 213 14.44 37.92 -19.51
CA ALA A 213 14.24 38.99 -18.55
C ALA A 213 13.39 38.50 -17.35
N PRO A 214 13.70 38.93 -16.11
CA PRO A 214 12.92 38.55 -14.94
C PRO A 214 11.49 39.10 -15.03
N GLY A 215 10.52 38.41 -14.40
CA GLY A 215 9.07 38.65 -14.52
C GLY A 215 8.50 40.00 -14.05
N GLY A 216 9.32 41.04 -13.95
CA GLY A 216 8.92 42.43 -13.73
C GLY A 216 9.61 43.43 -14.66
N ALA A 217 10.67 43.03 -15.38
CA ALA A 217 11.44 43.94 -16.23
C ALA A 217 10.60 44.51 -17.39
N ASP A 218 9.73 43.70 -17.98
CA ASP A 218 8.82 44.18 -19.03
C ASP A 218 7.82 45.22 -18.50
N LYS A 219 7.40 45.09 -17.23
CA LYS A 219 6.53 46.08 -16.59
C LYS A 219 7.27 47.39 -16.36
N ASP A 220 8.52 47.33 -15.91
CA ASP A 220 9.35 48.52 -15.70
C ASP A 220 9.64 49.24 -17.03
N VAL A 221 9.93 48.48 -18.10
CA VAL A 221 10.14 49.04 -19.45
C VAL A 221 8.86 49.69 -19.98
N ASN A 222 7.70 49.05 -19.78
CA ASN A 222 6.42 49.62 -20.19
C ASN A 222 6.10 50.89 -19.40
N ALA A 223 6.36 50.91 -18.09
CA ALA A 223 6.17 52.10 -17.26
C ALA A 223 7.02 53.29 -17.74
N VAL A 224 8.31 53.07 -18.03
CA VAL A 224 9.19 54.11 -18.59
C VAL A 224 8.69 54.59 -19.95
N ARG A 225 8.15 53.68 -20.77
CA ARG A 225 7.59 54.03 -22.09
C ARG A 225 6.34 54.89 -21.94
N ASP A 226 5.47 54.57 -20.99
CA ASP A 226 4.26 55.34 -20.71
C ASP A 226 4.62 56.75 -20.22
N GLU A 227 5.60 56.87 -19.31
CA GLU A 227 6.14 58.15 -18.84
C GLU A 227 6.69 59.01 -20.00
N GLN A 228 7.41 58.41 -20.96
CA GLN A 228 7.90 59.12 -22.14
C GLN A 228 6.78 59.64 -23.04
N VAL A 229 5.70 58.87 -23.19
CA VAL A 229 4.53 59.28 -23.97
C VAL A 229 3.81 60.43 -23.27
N GLU A 230 3.66 60.39 -21.95
CA GLU A 230 3.06 61.48 -21.19
C GLU A 230 3.91 62.75 -21.25
N ALA A 231 5.23 62.64 -21.08
CA ALA A 231 6.14 63.79 -21.23
C ALA A 231 6.05 64.41 -22.63
N SER A 232 5.96 63.58 -23.69
CA SER A 232 5.79 64.07 -25.06
C SER A 232 4.46 64.79 -25.27
N ARG A 233 3.38 64.31 -24.64
CA ARG A 233 2.06 64.99 -24.68
C ARG A 233 2.11 66.33 -23.97
N MET A 234 2.76 66.40 -22.81
CA MET A 234 2.95 67.65 -22.08
C MET A 234 3.74 68.67 -22.89
N ASN A 235 4.83 68.26 -23.54
CA ASN A 235 5.62 69.14 -24.42
C ASN A 235 4.76 69.69 -25.57
N LEU A 236 3.96 68.84 -26.23
CA LEU A 236 3.05 69.30 -27.29
C LEU A 236 2.01 70.31 -26.78
N THR A 237 1.52 70.16 -25.54
CA THR A 237 0.61 71.15 -24.96
C THR A 237 1.30 72.47 -24.66
N ILE A 238 2.56 72.44 -24.24
CA ILE A 238 3.37 73.64 -24.04
C ILE A 238 3.60 74.34 -25.39
N GLU A 239 4.05 73.63 -26.41
CA GLU A 239 4.25 74.18 -27.77
C GLU A 239 2.98 74.83 -28.32
N LYS A 240 1.81 74.17 -28.19
CA LYS A 240 0.53 74.75 -28.60
C LYS A 240 0.17 76.02 -27.81
N SER A 241 0.51 76.07 -26.53
CA SER A 241 0.29 77.25 -25.71
C SER A 241 1.22 78.41 -26.10
N GLU A 242 2.46 78.10 -26.46
CA GLU A 242 3.43 79.08 -26.98
C GLU A 242 3.01 79.62 -28.35
N GLU A 243 2.58 78.74 -29.27
CA GLU A 243 2.02 79.13 -30.57
C GLU A 243 0.78 80.04 -30.41
N ALA A 244 -0.10 79.74 -29.44
CA ALA A 244 -1.26 80.56 -29.14
C ALA A 244 -0.86 81.95 -28.60
N LEU A 245 0.15 82.01 -27.74
CA LEU A 245 0.70 83.28 -27.25
C LEU A 245 1.33 84.09 -28.39
N GLU A 246 2.08 83.47 -29.29
CA GLU A 246 2.62 84.12 -30.48
C GLU A 246 1.52 84.63 -31.43
N ALA A 247 0.46 83.86 -31.63
CA ALA A 247 -0.67 84.31 -32.43
C ALA A 247 -1.34 85.55 -31.80
N MET A 248 -1.48 85.56 -30.48
CA MET A 248 -2.01 86.69 -29.72
C MET A 248 -1.10 87.93 -29.81
N THR A 249 0.22 87.77 -29.76
CA THR A 249 1.16 88.92 -29.93
C THR A 249 1.09 89.48 -31.34
N ARG A 250 1.11 88.63 -32.37
CA ARG A 250 0.93 89.04 -33.78
C ARG A 250 -0.40 89.78 -34.00
N GLU A 251 -1.48 89.34 -33.36
CA GLU A 251 -2.77 90.04 -33.46
C GLU A 251 -2.73 91.42 -32.76
N LYS A 252 -2.11 91.52 -31.58
CA LYS A 252 -1.89 92.80 -30.90
C LYS A 252 -1.09 93.78 -31.75
N GLU A 253 0.00 93.31 -32.37
CA GLU A 253 0.83 94.11 -33.29
C GLU A 253 0.03 94.58 -34.50
N ARG A 254 -0.77 93.70 -35.12
CA ARG A 254 -1.68 94.08 -36.22
C ARG A 254 -2.67 95.16 -35.77
N ARG A 255 -3.31 95.00 -34.61
CA ARG A 255 -4.25 96.00 -34.07
C ARG A 255 -3.55 97.33 -33.78
N ALA A 256 -2.32 97.30 -33.27
CA ALA A 256 -1.50 98.50 -33.05
C ALA A 256 -1.17 99.20 -34.37
N ALA A 257 -0.73 98.47 -35.39
CA ALA A 257 -0.45 99.00 -36.72
C ALA A 257 -1.71 99.62 -37.37
N VAL A 258 -2.87 98.98 -37.24
CA VAL A 258 -4.15 99.54 -37.73
C VAL A 258 -4.50 100.85 -37.01
N LYS A 259 -4.31 100.91 -35.68
CA LYS A 259 -4.54 102.14 -34.91
C LYS A 259 -3.59 103.26 -35.34
N GLU A 260 -2.31 102.96 -35.55
CA GLU A 260 -1.31 103.93 -36.00
C GLU A 260 -1.65 104.45 -37.41
N MET A 261 -2.02 103.56 -38.33
CA MET A 261 -2.47 103.95 -39.67
C MET A 261 -3.71 104.86 -39.60
N ALA A 262 -4.68 104.53 -38.75
CA ALA A 262 -5.86 105.39 -38.54
C ALA A 262 -5.49 106.77 -37.98
N GLN A 263 -4.50 106.87 -37.08
CA GLN A 263 -3.98 108.14 -36.60
C GLN A 263 -3.33 108.95 -37.73
N ARG A 264 -2.45 108.33 -38.53
CA ARG A 264 -1.84 108.98 -39.71
C ARG A 264 -2.88 109.50 -40.70
N TYR A 265 -3.97 108.76 -40.93
CA TYR A 265 -5.08 109.25 -41.76
C TYR A 265 -5.80 110.46 -41.15
N ARG A 266 -6.03 110.46 -39.83
CA ARG A 266 -6.62 111.61 -39.13
C ARG A 266 -5.71 112.84 -39.18
N GLU A 267 -4.41 112.67 -38.99
CA GLU A 267 -3.42 113.74 -39.09
C GLU A 267 -3.37 114.32 -40.50
N LYS A 268 -3.33 113.47 -41.54
CA LYS A 268 -3.40 113.91 -42.94
C LYS A 268 -4.71 114.66 -43.24
N ALA A 269 -5.85 114.16 -42.75
CA ALA A 269 -7.13 114.83 -42.90
C ALA A 269 -7.16 116.19 -42.19
N ALA A 270 -6.55 116.30 -41.00
CA ALA A 270 -6.42 117.57 -40.28
C ALA A 270 -5.51 118.55 -41.02
N MET A 271 -4.37 118.10 -41.55
CA MET A 271 -3.50 118.92 -42.41
C MET A 271 -4.23 119.43 -43.65
N LEU A 272 -4.95 118.56 -44.37
CA LEU A 272 -5.72 118.96 -45.55
C LEU A 272 -6.82 119.97 -45.22
N ARG A 273 -7.49 119.83 -44.07
CA ARG A 273 -8.44 120.84 -43.57
C ARG A 273 -7.74 122.17 -43.27
N GLY A 274 -6.57 122.14 -42.64
CA GLY A 274 -5.75 123.33 -42.39
C GLY A 274 -5.40 124.06 -43.70
N VAL A 275 -4.88 123.33 -44.68
CA VAL A 275 -4.56 123.87 -46.02
C VAL A 275 -5.81 124.43 -46.72
N ALA A 276 -6.96 123.75 -46.60
CA ALA A 276 -8.21 124.26 -47.18
C ALA A 276 -8.64 125.59 -46.53
N VAL A 277 -8.50 125.73 -45.21
CA VAL A 277 -8.79 126.98 -44.48
C VAL A 277 -7.83 128.10 -44.90
N GLU A 278 -6.52 127.82 -44.99
CA GLU A 278 -5.54 128.79 -45.50
C GLU A 278 -5.82 129.22 -46.94
N ASN A 279 -6.23 128.30 -47.80
CA ASN A 279 -6.63 128.60 -49.18
C ASN A 279 -7.88 129.50 -49.23
N ILE A 280 -8.86 129.31 -48.33
CA ILE A 280 -10.01 130.22 -48.20
C ILE A 280 -9.55 131.62 -47.78
N HIS A 281 -8.64 131.72 -46.80
CA HIS A 281 -8.11 133.02 -46.35
C HIS A 281 -7.29 133.74 -47.43
N THR A 282 -6.44 133.02 -48.17
CA THR A 282 -5.67 133.61 -49.28
C THR A 282 -6.56 134.03 -50.44
N ALA A 283 -7.60 133.26 -50.77
CA ALA A 283 -8.61 133.64 -51.76
C ALA A 283 -9.42 134.88 -51.34
N ALA A 284 -9.74 135.01 -50.04
CA ALA A 284 -10.41 136.20 -49.51
C ALA A 284 -9.53 137.45 -49.64
N ARG A 285 -8.23 137.36 -49.31
CA ARG A 285 -7.29 138.48 -49.48
C ARG A 285 -7.15 138.96 -50.92
N LYS A 286 -7.13 138.05 -51.90
CA LYS A 286 -7.10 138.41 -53.33
C LYS A 286 -8.33 139.18 -53.81
N ARG A 287 -9.48 139.08 -53.12
CA ARG A 287 -10.68 139.88 -53.45
C ARG A 287 -10.63 141.30 -52.89
N GLU A 288 -9.78 141.56 -51.89
CA GLU A 288 -9.62 142.89 -51.28
C GLU A 288 -8.58 143.76 -52.00
N GLU A 289 -7.84 143.22 -52.97
CA GLU A 289 -6.90 143.98 -53.80
C GLU A 289 -7.64 144.73 -54.94
N PRO A 290 -7.56 146.08 -55.03
CA PRO A 290 -8.26 146.84 -56.06
C PRO A 290 -7.63 146.65 -57.46
N PRO A 291 -8.43 146.57 -58.55
CA PRO A 291 -7.91 146.38 -59.89
C PRO A 291 -7.15 147.62 -60.39
N LEU A 292 -5.97 147.41 -60.98
CA LEU A 292 -5.18 148.44 -61.65
C LEU A 292 -5.88 148.91 -62.93
N VAL A 293 -6.55 150.06 -62.86
CA VAL A 293 -7.16 150.76 -64.01
C VAL A 293 -6.09 151.57 -64.75
N THR A 294 -5.75 151.19 -65.98
CA THR A 294 -4.93 152.00 -66.89
C THR A 294 -5.78 153.04 -67.60
N LYS A 295 -5.45 154.32 -67.44
CA LYS A 295 -6.09 155.47 -68.10
C LYS A 295 -5.77 155.46 -69.61
N CYS A 296 -6.79 155.43 -70.48
CA CYS A 296 -6.65 155.76 -71.90
C CYS A 296 -7.28 157.14 -72.12
N GLY A 297 -6.56 158.02 -72.81
CA GLY A 297 -6.71 159.48 -72.75
C GLY A 297 -7.79 160.06 -73.65
N ASP A 298 -8.48 161.06 -73.10
CA ASP A 298 -9.37 161.96 -73.84
C ASP A 298 -8.53 163.01 -74.59
N VAL A 299 -8.85 163.28 -75.85
CA VAL A 299 -8.21 164.31 -76.67
C VAL A 299 -9.09 165.57 -76.64
N HIS A 300 -8.50 166.70 -76.26
CA HIS A 300 -9.20 167.98 -76.13
C HIS A 300 -9.41 168.69 -77.49
N ASP A 301 -10.55 169.37 -77.64
CA ASP A 301 -11.01 170.00 -78.89
C ASP A 301 -10.09 171.12 -79.44
N GLU A 302 -9.18 171.66 -78.64
CA GLU A 302 -8.14 172.61 -79.08
C GLU A 302 -7.18 172.01 -80.13
N PHE A 303 -7.12 170.68 -80.21
CA PHE A 303 -6.39 169.95 -81.25
C PHE A 303 -6.93 170.24 -82.66
N PHE A 304 -8.23 170.51 -82.82
CA PHE A 304 -8.86 170.71 -84.12
C PHE A 304 -8.72 172.15 -84.65
N ASP A 305 -8.49 173.13 -83.78
CA ASP A 305 -8.30 174.55 -84.15
C ASP A 305 -6.95 174.84 -84.84
N GLN A 306 -6.07 173.84 -84.94
CA GLN A 306 -4.78 173.91 -85.64
C GLN A 306 -4.89 173.75 -87.17
N PHE A 307 -6.02 173.24 -87.69
CA PHE A 307 -6.21 173.06 -89.13
C PHE A 307 -6.97 174.25 -89.75
N GLY A 308 -6.32 175.00 -90.66
CA GLY A 308 -6.99 175.98 -91.54
C GLY A 308 -6.64 177.47 -91.33
N LYS A 309 -5.76 177.81 -90.38
CA LYS A 309 -5.26 179.19 -90.19
C LYS A 309 -3.97 179.46 -90.98
N SER A 310 -4.06 179.47 -92.31
CA SER A 310 -3.12 180.23 -93.16
C SER A 310 -3.67 180.39 -94.58
N THR A 311 -4.37 181.51 -94.81
CA THR A 311 -4.41 182.19 -96.11
C THR A 311 -3.19 183.12 -96.25
N ILE A 312 -2.92 183.59 -97.48
CA ILE A 312 -1.90 184.57 -97.94
C ILE A 312 -0.70 183.87 -98.63
N CYS A 313 -0.35 184.07 -99.91
CA CYS A 313 -0.57 185.14 -100.91
C CYS A 313 -1.04 184.58 -102.25
#